data_AF-A0A7Y8LZG5-F1
#
_entry.id   AF-A0A7Y8LZG5-F1
#
_cell.length_a   1.000
_cell.length_b   1.000
_cell.length_c   1.000
_cell.angle_alpha   90.00
_cell.angle_beta   90.00
_cell.angle_gamma   90.00
#
_symmetry.space_group_name_H-M   'P 1'
#
loop_
_entity.id
_entity.type
_entity.pdbx_description
1 polymer ?
#
loop_
_entity_poly.entity_id
_entity_poly.type
_entity_poly.pdbx_seq_one_letter_code
_entity_poly.pdbx_strand_id
1 'polypeptide(L)'
;VDQSGRLTGLRVMRTRLGEAGQDGRRRPVPIDGSEHVLPARLVIEALGQRLGSDVEHALAGIRLTEQGLVWTREGTLETSVRGVFAAGDMVNGGSTVVQAVAEGSRAAHEIDVYLRGLPA
;
A
#
# COMPACT_ATOMS: atom_id res chain seq x y z
N VAL A 1 9.16 -24.49 -14.39
CA VAL A 1 9.69 -25.43 -13.37
C VAL A 1 10.18 -26.68 -14.07
N ASP A 2 11.10 -27.43 -13.47
CA ASP A 2 11.49 -28.76 -13.98
C ASP A 2 10.45 -29.84 -13.59
N GLN A 3 10.73 -31.10 -13.96
CA GLN A 3 9.85 -32.25 -13.67
C GLN A 3 9.71 -32.53 -12.17
N SER A 4 10.61 -32.02 -11.33
CA SER A 4 10.55 -32.14 -9.87
C SER A 4 9.86 -30.94 -9.20
N GLY A 5 9.32 -30.00 -9.98
CA GLY A 5 8.65 -28.80 -9.48
C GLY A 5 9.60 -27.66 -9.08
N ARG A 6 10.91 -27.77 -9.33
CA ARG A 6 11.86 -26.71 -8.97
C ARG A 6 11.80 -25.56 -9.97
N LEU A 7 11.92 -24.34 -9.48
CA LEU A 7 12.00 -23.15 -10.31
C LEU A 7 13.25 -23.19 -11.22
N THR A 8 13.03 -23.02 -12.52
CA THR A 8 14.09 -23.02 -13.55
C THR A 8 14.22 -21.69 -14.28
N GLY A 9 13.21 -20.83 -14.20
CA GLY A 9 13.23 -19.52 -14.82
C GLY A 9 11.88 -18.83 -14.71
N LEU A 10 11.89 -17.53 -15.02
CA LEU A 10 10.73 -16.67 -15.07
C LEU A 10 10.48 -16.26 -16.51
N ARG A 11 9.27 -16.49 -17.03
CA ARG A 11 8.87 -15.94 -18.33
C ARG A 11 8.61 -14.45 -18.17
N VAL A 12 9.35 -13.64 -18.91
CA VAL A 12 9.27 -12.17 -18.89
C VAL A 12 9.06 -11.64 -20.30
N MET A 13 8.62 -10.39 -20.42
CA MET A 13 8.55 -9.66 -21.69
C MET A 13 9.24 -8.31 -21.56
N ARG A 14 9.75 -7.79 -22.67
CA ARG A 14 10.34 -6.44 -22.69
C ARG A 14 9.23 -5.41 -22.70
N THR A 15 9.54 -4.25 -22.11
CA THR A 15 8.65 -3.10 -22.10
C THR A 15 9.39 -1.88 -22.63
N ARG A 16 8.67 -0.99 -23.31
CA ARG A 16 9.13 0.38 -23.61
C ARG A 16 8.43 1.37 -22.69
N LEU A 17 9.04 2.54 -22.49
CA LEU A 17 8.40 3.61 -21.73
C LEU A 17 7.27 4.23 -22.56
N GLY A 18 6.07 4.29 -22.00
CA GLY A 18 4.93 5.01 -22.55
C GLY A 18 4.98 6.50 -22.25
N GLU A 19 3.83 7.16 -22.31
CA GLU A 19 3.68 8.57 -21.90
C GLU A 19 3.85 8.74 -20.38
N ALA A 20 4.24 9.94 -19.96
CA ALA A 20 4.30 10.30 -18.56
C ALA A 20 2.88 10.45 -17.99
N GLY A 21 2.64 9.84 -16.83
CA GLY A 21 1.41 10.03 -16.06
C GLY A 21 1.38 11.37 -15.32
N GLN A 22 0.30 11.62 -14.59
CA GLN A 22 0.16 12.83 -13.74
C GLN A 22 1.21 12.90 -12.61
N ASP A 23 1.72 11.74 -12.19
CA ASP A 23 2.82 11.61 -11.22
C ASP A 23 4.21 11.80 -11.87
N GLY A 24 4.27 12.12 -13.16
CA GLY A 24 5.50 12.22 -13.95
C GLY A 24 6.13 10.88 -14.30
N ARG A 25 5.60 9.76 -13.78
CA ARG A 25 6.15 8.43 -14.02
C ARG A 25 5.66 7.90 -15.37
N ARG A 26 6.58 7.40 -16.17
CA ARG A 26 6.25 6.75 -17.45
C ARG A 26 5.80 5.31 -17.20
N ARG A 27 4.62 4.96 -17.70
CA ARG A 27 4.08 3.59 -17.55
C ARG A 27 4.78 2.62 -18.51
N PRO A 28 5.06 1.37 -18.09
CA PRO A 28 5.61 0.37 -18.99
C PRO A 28 4.57 -0.06 -20.02
N VAL A 29 4.95 -0.10 -21.30
CA VAL A 29 4.12 -0.60 -22.41
C VAL A 29 4.77 -1.89 -22.94
N PRO A 30 4.04 -3.03 -22.96
CA PRO A 30 4.54 -4.29 -23.51
C PRO A 30 5.05 -4.16 -24.96
N ILE A 31 6.07 -4.96 -25.28
CA ILE A 31 6.52 -5.18 -26.66
C ILE A 31 6.13 -6.62 -27.03
N ASP A 32 5.08 -6.77 -27.84
CA ASP A 32 4.57 -8.09 -28.24
C ASP A 32 5.66 -8.90 -28.97
N GLY A 33 5.73 -10.20 -28.69
CA GLY A 33 6.72 -11.10 -29.29
C GLY A 33 8.12 -11.01 -28.65
N SER A 34 8.30 -10.18 -27.61
CA SER A 34 9.58 -10.07 -26.89
C SER A 34 9.71 -11.03 -25.69
N GLU A 35 8.77 -11.96 -25.54
CA GLU A 35 8.74 -12.93 -24.46
C GLU A 35 9.98 -13.82 -24.49
N HIS A 36 10.60 -13.98 -23.34
CA HIS A 36 11.73 -14.90 -23.17
C HIS A 36 11.76 -15.42 -21.74
N VAL A 37 12.48 -16.51 -21.53
CA VAL A 37 12.69 -17.07 -20.19
C VAL A 37 13.99 -16.49 -19.63
N LEU A 38 13.90 -15.84 -18.49
CA LEU A 38 15.05 -15.45 -17.68
C LEU A 38 15.40 -16.63 -16.76
N PRO A 39 16.58 -17.28 -16.92
CA PRO A 39 16.97 -18.39 -16.06
C PRO A 39 17.10 -17.95 -14.61
N ALA A 40 16.40 -18.63 -13.71
CA ALA A 40 16.36 -18.29 -12.30
C ALA A 40 16.04 -19.53 -11.46
N ARG A 41 16.69 -19.64 -10.30
CA ARG A 41 16.46 -20.70 -9.31
C ARG A 41 15.70 -20.21 -8.07
N LEU A 42 15.58 -18.89 -7.92
CA LEU A 42 14.86 -18.19 -6.86
C LEU A 42 14.23 -16.93 -7.48
N VAL A 43 12.99 -16.65 -7.13
CA VAL A 43 12.29 -15.40 -7.43
C VAL A 43 11.80 -14.83 -6.10
N ILE A 44 12.06 -13.55 -5.86
CA ILE A 44 11.62 -12.81 -4.69
C ILE A 44 10.68 -11.72 -5.20
N GLU A 45 9.41 -11.77 -4.79
CA GLU A 45 8.43 -10.76 -5.16
C GLU A 45 8.58 -9.53 -4.25
N ALA A 46 8.91 -8.39 -4.85
CA ALA A 46 9.07 -7.11 -4.17
C ALA A 46 8.15 -6.04 -4.81
N LEU A 47 6.90 -6.41 -5.05
CA LEU A 47 5.91 -5.59 -5.76
C LEU A 47 5.23 -4.53 -4.85
N GLY A 48 5.59 -4.50 -3.58
CA GLY A 48 4.89 -3.75 -2.54
C GLY A 48 3.97 -4.64 -1.72
N GLN A 49 3.33 -4.04 -0.72
CA GLN A 49 2.45 -4.70 0.24
C GLN A 49 1.08 -4.02 0.25
N ARG A 50 0.05 -4.76 0.67
CA ARG A 50 -1.32 -4.28 0.84
C ARG A 50 -1.85 -4.80 2.18
N LEU A 51 -2.93 -4.21 2.69
CA LEU A 51 -3.64 -4.80 3.82
C LEU A 51 -4.08 -6.22 3.43
N GLY A 52 -3.76 -7.19 4.29
CA GLY A 52 -4.19 -8.57 4.09
C GLY A 52 -5.67 -8.72 4.42
N SER A 53 -6.32 -9.74 3.85
CA SER A 53 -7.73 -10.03 4.10
C SER A 53 -8.07 -10.13 5.58
N ASP A 54 -7.18 -10.69 6.40
CA ASP A 54 -7.42 -10.84 7.84
C ASP A 54 -7.51 -9.49 8.56
N VAL A 55 -6.70 -8.51 8.12
CA VAL A 55 -6.75 -7.15 8.65
C VAL A 55 -8.04 -6.45 8.20
N GLU A 56 -8.44 -6.61 6.95
CA GLU A 56 -9.71 -6.06 6.46
C GLU A 56 -10.91 -6.61 7.25
N HIS A 57 -10.92 -7.90 7.56
CA HIS A 57 -11.96 -8.50 8.41
C HIS A 57 -11.91 -7.97 9.84
N ALA A 58 -10.73 -7.79 10.43
CA ALA A 58 -10.58 -7.22 11.78
C ALA A 58 -11.05 -5.75 11.84
N LEU A 59 -10.95 -5.01 10.74
CA LEU A 59 -11.39 -3.63 10.59
C LEU A 59 -12.86 -3.52 10.12
N ALA A 60 -13.65 -4.59 10.18
CA ALA A 60 -15.04 -4.58 9.78
C ALA A 60 -15.83 -3.42 10.44
N GLY A 61 -16.43 -2.56 9.62
CA GLY A 61 -17.15 -1.36 10.04
C GLY A 61 -16.35 -0.06 9.94
N ILE A 62 -15.03 -0.14 9.71
CA ILE A 62 -14.21 1.01 9.34
C ILE A 62 -14.20 1.15 7.81
N ARG A 63 -14.47 2.35 7.32
CA ARG A 63 -14.44 2.67 5.90
C ARG A 63 -13.01 2.55 5.38
N LEU A 64 -12.86 1.83 4.26
CA LEU A 64 -11.62 1.78 3.49
C LEU A 64 -11.70 2.69 2.26
N THR A 65 -10.55 3.13 1.76
CA THR A 65 -10.40 3.80 0.47
C THR A 65 -10.49 2.78 -0.69
N GLU A 66 -10.55 3.26 -1.92
CA GLU A 66 -10.52 2.39 -3.11
C GLU A 66 -9.22 1.57 -3.23
N GLN A 67 -8.14 2.04 -2.60
CA GLN A 67 -6.84 1.38 -2.54
C GLN A 67 -6.75 0.34 -1.41
N GLY A 68 -7.83 0.16 -0.63
CA GLY A 68 -7.84 -0.76 0.52
C GLY A 68 -7.06 -0.23 1.72
N LEU A 69 -6.99 1.09 1.89
CA LEU A 69 -6.37 1.74 3.05
C LEU A 69 -7.47 2.23 4.01
N VAL A 70 -7.16 2.40 5.29
CA VAL A 70 -8.08 2.98 6.26
C VAL A 70 -8.34 4.43 5.90
N TRP A 71 -9.62 4.77 5.65
CA TRP A 71 -10.02 6.14 5.44
C TRP A 71 -9.99 6.90 6.76
N THR A 72 -9.43 8.11 6.75
CA THR A 72 -9.44 9.03 7.89
C THR A 72 -9.94 10.41 7.47
N ARG A 73 -10.61 11.11 8.37
CA ARG A 73 -10.96 12.52 8.21
C ARG A 73 -9.69 13.36 8.15
N GLU A 74 -9.60 14.19 7.12
CA GLU A 74 -8.50 15.11 6.89
C GLU A 74 -8.23 15.98 8.13
N GLY A 75 -6.94 16.24 8.41
CA GLY A 75 -6.50 16.97 9.60
C GLY A 75 -6.40 16.11 10.85
N THR A 76 -7.39 15.25 11.11
CA THR A 76 -7.61 14.64 12.45
C THR A 76 -7.21 13.17 12.60
N LEU A 77 -7.00 12.44 11.50
CA LEU A 77 -6.69 10.99 11.52
C LEU A 77 -7.79 10.11 12.17
N GLU A 78 -8.95 10.68 12.50
CA GLU A 78 -10.13 9.94 12.97
C GLU A 78 -10.71 9.14 11.79
N THR A 79 -10.99 7.86 12.02
CA THR A 79 -11.58 6.98 11.02
C THR A 79 -13.07 7.30 10.81
N SER A 80 -13.78 6.49 10.01
CA SER A 80 -15.24 6.59 9.94
C SER A 80 -15.97 6.19 11.24
N VAL A 81 -15.26 5.54 12.17
CA VAL A 81 -15.79 5.15 13.47
C VAL A 81 -15.33 6.18 14.51
N ARG A 82 -16.30 6.85 15.13
CA ARG A 82 -16.04 7.92 16.10
C ARG A 82 -15.16 7.42 17.25
N GLY A 83 -14.11 8.18 17.56
CA GLY A 83 -13.14 7.85 18.62
C GLY A 83 -12.13 6.76 18.26
N VAL A 84 -12.13 6.28 17.01
CA VAL A 84 -11.11 5.35 16.48
C VAL A 84 -10.24 6.11 15.48
N PHE A 85 -8.93 6.01 15.65
CA PHE A 85 -7.93 6.75 14.87
C PHE A 85 -6.98 5.78 14.17
N ALA A 86 -6.42 6.19 13.03
CA ALA A 86 -5.44 5.41 12.28
C ALA A 86 -4.33 6.31 11.72
N ALA A 87 -3.12 5.78 11.61
CA ALA A 87 -1.94 6.51 11.14
C ALA A 87 -0.94 5.57 10.46
N GLY A 88 0.00 6.13 9.71
CA GLY A 88 1.07 5.38 9.06
C GLY A 88 0.61 4.61 7.83
N ASP A 89 1.27 3.50 7.55
CA ASP A 89 1.14 2.76 6.29
C ASP A 89 -0.30 2.28 6.01
N MET A 90 -1.09 2.01 7.05
CA MET A 90 -2.50 1.65 6.87
C MET A 90 -3.38 2.79 6.35
N VAL A 91 -2.92 4.04 6.43
CA VAL A 91 -3.61 5.23 5.92
C VAL A 91 -2.96 5.75 4.64
N ASN A 92 -1.62 5.79 4.60
CA ASN A 92 -0.88 6.43 3.50
C ASN A 92 -0.31 5.44 2.45
N GLY A 93 -0.42 4.13 2.68
CA GLY A 93 0.00 3.10 1.72
C GLY A 93 1.49 2.78 1.70
N GLY A 94 2.24 3.20 2.71
CA GLY A 94 3.67 2.91 2.85
C GLY A 94 4.55 4.01 2.28
N SER A 95 4.82 5.02 3.11
CA SER A 95 5.73 6.12 2.79
C SER A 95 7.11 5.89 3.41
N THR A 96 7.45 6.66 4.46
CA THR A 96 8.70 6.54 5.20
C THR A 96 8.41 6.35 6.68
N VAL A 97 9.35 5.77 7.41
CA VAL A 97 9.25 5.65 8.88
C VAL A 97 9.03 7.01 9.54
N VAL A 98 9.68 8.07 9.05
CA VAL A 98 9.52 9.43 9.58
C VAL A 98 8.08 9.92 9.42
N GLN A 99 7.46 9.67 8.26
CA GLN A 99 6.07 10.02 8.00
C GLN A 99 5.13 9.28 8.96
N ALA A 100 5.35 7.97 9.16
CA ALA A 100 4.54 7.17 10.07
C ALA A 100 4.65 7.65 11.53
N VAL A 101 5.86 8.02 11.98
CA VAL A 101 6.07 8.59 13.32
C VAL A 101 5.39 9.95 13.48
N ALA A 102 5.47 10.81 12.45
CA ALA A 102 4.81 12.11 12.45
C ALA A 102 3.28 11.98 12.51
N GLU A 103 2.70 11.08 11.72
CA GLU A 103 1.27 10.78 11.75
C GLU A 103 0.84 10.16 13.08
N GLY A 104 1.64 9.25 13.65
CA GLY A 104 1.38 8.69 14.98
C GLY A 104 1.36 9.75 16.08
N SER A 105 2.28 10.71 16.03
CA SER A 105 2.34 11.83 16.98
C SER A 105 1.11 12.73 16.86
N ARG A 106 0.64 12.98 15.62
CA ARG A 106 -0.60 13.72 15.36
C ARG A 106 -1.83 12.95 15.84
N ALA A 107 -1.93 11.66 15.57
CA ALA A 107 -3.03 10.84 16.05
C ALA A 107 -3.11 10.83 17.58
N ALA A 108 -1.96 10.77 18.28
CA ALA A 108 -1.92 10.86 19.74
C ALA A 108 -2.46 12.20 20.26
N HIS A 109 -2.12 13.31 19.60
CA HIS A 109 -2.66 14.63 19.94
C HIS A 109 -4.19 14.69 19.74
N GLU A 110 -4.69 14.18 18.62
CA GLU A 110 -6.12 14.16 18.29
C GLU A 110 -6.92 13.25 19.25
N ILE A 111 -6.34 12.13 19.67
CA ILE A 111 -6.91 11.28 20.72
C ILE A 111 -7.01 12.05 22.04
N ASP A 112 -5.98 12.81 22.45
CA ASP A 112 -6.01 13.62 23.67
C ASP A 112 -7.08 14.72 23.60
N VAL A 113 -7.18 15.42 22.46
CA VAL A 113 -8.25 16.40 22.17
C VAL A 113 -9.62 15.77 22.31
N TYR A 114 -9.83 14.60 21.67
CA TYR A 114 -11.09 13.86 21.73
C TYR A 114 -11.47 13.45 23.15
N LEU A 115 -10.54 12.89 23.91
CA LEU A 115 -10.79 12.40 25.27
C LEU A 115 -11.06 13.55 26.27
N ARG A 116 -10.45 14.70 26.05
CA ARG A 116 -10.68 15.89 26.89
C ARG A 116 -11.92 16.70 26.50
N GLY A 117 -12.54 16.39 25.37
CA GLY A 117 -13.67 17.17 24.83
C GLY A 117 -13.26 18.58 24.42
N LEU A 118 -12.00 18.77 24.02
CA LEU A 118 -11.51 20.04 23.52
C LEU A 118 -12.11 20.32 22.13
N PRO A 119 -12.35 21.59 21.76
CA PRO A 119 -12.72 21.91 20.38
C PRO A 119 -11.61 21.47 19.43
N ALA A 120 -12.00 20.82 18.33
CA ALA A 120 -11.13 20.44 17.24
C ALA A 120 -10.69 21.66 16.42
#